data_AF-A0A3D3JYD3-F1
#
_entry.id   AF-A0A3D3JYD3-F1
#
_cell.length_a   1.000
_cell.length_b   1.000
_cell.length_c   1.000
_cell.angle_alpha   90.00
_cell.angle_beta   90.00
_cell.angle_gamma   90.00
#
_symmetry.space_group_name_H-M   'P 1'
#
loop_
_entity.id
_entity.type
_entity.pdbx_description
1 polymer ?
#
loop_
_entity_poly.entity_id
_entity_poly.type
_entity_poly.pdbx_seq_one_letter_code
_entity_poly.pdbx_strand_id
1 'polypeptide(L)'
;MKIKNELPIIGIVLLPFIYLAFLWNQLPKTIPVHWNINGEIDRFGDKTELLLLPILLPLLTYFIFLVVPKIDPKNKLNNMGNKLQNLKFLMTLLMSVLALFIIYSAKEQ
;
A
#
# COMPACT_ATOMS: atom_id res chain seq x y z
N MET A 1 -9.49 -5.39 -19.24
CA MET A 1 -8.31 -5.87 -18.49
C MET A 1 -8.25 -7.39 -18.60
N LYS A 2 -7.09 -7.97 -18.92
CA LYS A 2 -6.93 -9.44 -18.93
C LYS A 2 -6.63 -9.91 -17.51
N ILE A 3 -7.41 -10.87 -16.99
CA ILE A 3 -7.29 -11.33 -15.60
C ILE A 3 -5.88 -11.82 -15.23
N LYS A 4 -5.16 -12.41 -16.20
CA LYS A 4 -3.77 -12.86 -16.05
C LYS A 4 -2.80 -11.72 -15.66
N ASN A 5 -3.08 -10.49 -16.07
CA ASN A 5 -2.24 -9.33 -15.77
C ASN A 5 -2.54 -8.74 -14.38
N GLU A 6 -3.64 -9.14 -13.75
CA GLU A 6 -4.05 -8.66 -12.43
C GLU A 6 -3.52 -9.53 -11.31
N LEU A 7 -3.37 -10.84 -11.53
CA LEU A 7 -2.82 -11.78 -10.55
C LEU A 7 -1.52 -11.31 -9.88
N PRO A 8 -0.48 -10.83 -10.60
CA PRO A 8 0.74 -10.34 -9.93
C PRO A 8 0.48 -9.10 -9.08
N ILE A 9 -0.40 -8.20 -9.51
CA ILE A 9 -0.73 -6.97 -8.77
C ILE A 9 -1.53 -7.31 -7.50
N ILE A 10 -2.47 -8.26 -7.58
CA ILE A 10 -3.21 -8.76 -6.43
C ILE A 10 -2.23 -9.39 -5.42
N GLY A 11 -1.27 -10.20 -5.89
CA GLY A 11 -0.21 -10.74 -5.03
C GLY A 11 0.57 -9.65 -4.30
N ILE A 12 0.96 -8.59 -5.03
CA ILE A 12 1.64 -7.41 -4.46
C ILE A 12 0.77 -6.71 -3.40
N VAL A 13 -0.53 -6.51 -3.67
CA VAL A 13 -1.47 -5.90 -2.72
C VAL A 13 -1.60 -6.73 -1.44
N LEU A 14 -1.64 -8.06 -1.56
CA LEU A 14 -1.82 -8.96 -0.42
C LEU A 14 -0.57 -9.12 0.45
N LEU A 15 0.63 -8.92 -0.12
CA LEU A 15 1.90 -9.10 0.59
C LEU A 15 1.97 -8.33 1.92
N PRO A 16 1.67 -7.01 1.98
CA PRO A 16 1.67 -6.26 3.24
C PRO A 16 0.65 -6.75 4.28
N PHE A 17 -0.52 -7.24 3.85
CA PHE A 17 -1.49 -7.84 4.77
C PHE A 17 -0.95 -9.12 5.40
N ILE A 18 -0.39 -10.01 4.58
CA ILE A 18 0.19 -11.28 5.03
C ILE A 18 1.36 -11.01 5.98
N TYR A 19 2.22 -10.05 5.64
CA TYR A 19 3.37 -9.68 6.44
C TYR A 19 2.98 -9.09 7.80
N LEU A 20 2.01 -8.18 7.83
CA LEU A 20 1.48 -7.62 9.08
C LEU A 20 0.87 -8.71 9.98
N ALA A 21 0.09 -9.63 9.39
CA ALA A 21 -0.50 -10.74 10.12
C ALA A 21 0.58 -11.68 10.70
N PHE A 22 1.64 -11.95 9.94
CA PHE A 22 2.77 -12.77 10.38
C PHE A 22 3.54 -12.15 11.56
N LEU A 23 3.71 -10.83 11.56
CA LEU A 23 4.42 -10.10 12.61
C LEU A 23 3.55 -9.67 13.79
N TRP A 24 2.23 -9.87 13.74
CA TRP A 24 1.28 -9.25 14.67
C TRP A 24 1.59 -9.44 16.15
N ASN A 25 2.05 -10.65 16.52
CA ASN A 25 2.37 -11.01 17.90
C ASN A 25 3.76 -10.53 18.34
N GLN A 26 4.62 -10.13 17.41
CA GLN A 26 5.96 -9.61 17.67
C GLN A 26 5.95 -8.07 17.81
N LEU A 27 4.90 -7.41 17.33
CA LEU A 27 4.78 -5.95 17.38
C LEU A 27 4.50 -5.45 18.81
N PRO A 28 5.22 -4.42 19.27
CA PRO A 28 4.96 -3.79 20.57
C PRO A 28 3.55 -3.19 20.60
N LYS A 29 2.96 -3.06 21.80
CA LYS A 29 1.59 -2.55 21.94
C LYS A 29 1.45 -1.12 21.41
N THR A 30 2.47 -0.30 21.62
CA THR A 30 2.55 1.09 21.15
C THR A 30 3.74 1.27 20.23
N ILE A 31 3.55 2.02 19.15
CA ILE A 31 4.57 2.28 18.13
C ILE A 31 4.69 3.79 17.84
N PRO A 32 5.86 4.28 17.41
CA PRO A 32 5.98 5.63 16.87
C PRO A 32 5.13 5.80 15.60
N VAL A 33 4.38 6.89 15.54
CA VAL A 33 3.46 7.18 14.41
C VAL A 33 3.60 8.60 13.87
N HIS A 34 4.36 9.44 14.55
CA HIS A 34 4.69 10.78 14.09
C HIS A 34 6.08 11.18 14.59
N TRP A 35 6.75 12.00 13.78
CA TRP A 35 8.05 12.57 14.06
C TRP A 35 7.99 14.07 13.82
N ASN A 36 8.60 14.84 14.73
CA ASN A 36 8.70 16.28 14.59
C ASN A 36 9.72 16.68 13.50
N ILE A 37 9.89 17.99 13.27
CA ILE A 37 10.81 18.51 12.24
C ILE A 37 12.29 18.17 12.51
N ASN A 38 12.64 17.81 13.75
CA ASN A 38 13.98 17.39 14.15
C ASN A 38 14.19 15.88 14.00
N GLY A 39 13.16 15.14 13.58
CA GLY A 39 13.20 13.68 13.46
C GLY A 39 13.03 12.94 14.80
N GLU A 40 12.54 13.61 15.83
CA GLU A 40 12.26 13.00 17.14
C GLU A 40 10.81 12.52 17.19
N ILE A 41 10.57 11.40 17.88
CA ILE A 41 9.22 10.85 18.06
C ILE A 41 8.44 11.77 19.01
N ASP A 42 7.36 12.36 18.53
CA ASP A 42 6.48 13.24 19.33
C ASP A 42 5.07 12.65 19.52
N ARG A 43 4.75 11.52 18.87
CA ARG A 43 3.51 10.77 19.07
C ARG A 43 3.72 9.27 18.95
N PHE A 44 3.18 8.55 19.93
CA PHE A 44 2.97 7.11 19.88
C PHE A 44 1.50 6.79 19.59
N GLY A 45 1.27 5.70 18.87
CA GLY A 45 -0.05 5.15 18.54
C GLY A 45 -0.16 3.69 18.93
N ASP A 46 -1.36 3.14 18.91
CA ASP A 46 -1.58 1.70 19.14
C ASP A 46 -1.19 0.91 17.88
N LYS A 47 -0.63 -0.31 18.03
CA LYS A 47 -0.23 -1.14 16.89
C LYS A 47 -1.38 -1.47 15.92
N THR A 48 -2.63 -1.37 16.36
CA THR A 48 -3.81 -1.51 15.51
C THR A 48 -3.92 -0.44 14.44
N GLU A 49 -3.28 0.72 14.60
CA GLU A 49 -3.17 1.74 13.56
C GLU A 49 -2.45 1.20 12.30
N LEU A 50 -1.56 0.20 12.44
CA LEU A 50 -0.87 -0.44 11.30
C LEU A 50 -1.82 -1.18 10.36
N LEU A 51 -3.03 -1.58 10.81
CA LEU A 51 -4.03 -2.23 9.97
C LEU A 51 -4.48 -1.32 8.81
N LEU A 52 -4.39 0.01 8.98
CA LEU A 52 -4.74 0.98 7.96
C LEU A 52 -3.69 1.05 6.84
N LEU A 53 -2.42 0.74 7.10
CA LEU A 53 -1.35 0.84 6.10
C LEU A 53 -1.60 -0.02 4.86
N PRO A 54 -1.82 -1.35 4.96
CA PRO A 54 -2.06 -2.18 3.78
C PRO A 54 -3.38 -1.82 3.07
N ILE A 55 -4.34 -1.19 3.77
CA ILE A 55 -5.60 -0.72 3.19
C ILE A 55 -5.39 0.58 2.39
N LEU A 56 -4.80 1.60 3.01
CA LEU A 56 -4.70 2.94 2.44
C LEU A 56 -3.57 3.06 1.43
N LEU A 57 -2.50 2.27 1.55
CA LEU A 57 -1.37 2.33 0.63
C LEU A 57 -1.62 1.47 -0.63
N PRO A 58 -1.43 0.14 -0.62
CA PRO A 58 -1.51 -0.63 -1.86
C PRO A 58 -2.95 -0.93 -2.30
N LEU A 59 -3.87 -1.25 -1.37
CA LEU A 59 -5.24 -1.63 -1.74
C LEU A 59 -6.03 -0.46 -2.33
N LEU A 60 -6.02 0.70 -1.65
CA LEU A 60 -6.67 1.91 -2.17
C LEU A 60 -6.05 2.35 -3.50
N THR A 61 -4.71 2.32 -3.63
CA THR A 61 -4.03 2.62 -4.89
C THR A 61 -4.51 1.70 -6.02
N TYR A 62 -4.56 0.39 -5.76
CA TYR A 62 -5.09 -0.58 -6.71
C TYR A 62 -6.52 -0.24 -7.15
N PHE A 63 -7.41 0.06 -6.20
CA PHE A 63 -8.79 0.44 -6.48
C PHE A 63 -8.92 1.75 -7.27
N ILE A 64 -8.11 2.77 -6.96
CA ILE A 64 -8.07 4.02 -7.71
C ILE A 64 -7.81 3.73 -9.19
N PHE A 65 -6.79 2.91 -9.49
CA PHE A 65 -6.48 2.57 -10.89
C PHE A 65 -7.52 1.64 -11.56
N LEU A 66 -8.36 0.94 -10.80
CA LEU A 66 -9.52 0.22 -11.34
C LEU A 66 -10.68 1.16 -11.73
N VAL A 67 -10.85 2.26 -10.98
CA VAL A 67 -11.98 3.18 -11.12
C VAL A 67 -11.67 4.32 -12.08
N VAL A 68 -10.46 4.87 -12.05
CA VAL A 68 -10.03 6.03 -12.84
C VAL A 68 -10.36 5.91 -14.35
N PRO A 69 -10.17 4.75 -15.03
CA PRO A 69 -10.54 4.62 -16.45
C PRO A 69 -12.05 4.62 -16.72
N LYS A 70 -12.86 4.31 -15.70
CA LYS A 70 -14.34 4.29 -15.80
C LYS A 70 -14.93 5.70 -15.69
N ILE A 71 -14.20 6.63 -15.07
CA ILE A 71 -14.61 8.03 -14.90
C ILE A 71 -13.91 8.97 -15.87
N ASP A 72 -13.11 8.45 -16.82
CA ASP A 72 -12.50 9.25 -17.88
C ASP A 72 -13.51 9.55 -19.00
N PRO A 73 -14.07 10.77 -19.08
CA PRO A 73 -15.12 11.10 -20.04
C PRO A 73 -14.62 11.04 -21.50
N LYS A 74 -13.31 11.16 -21.71
CA LYS A 74 -12.70 11.16 -23.05
C LYS A 74 -12.17 9.79 -23.44
N ASN A 75 -12.30 8.79 -22.57
CA ASN A 75 -11.82 7.42 -22.76
C ASN A 75 -10.34 7.31 -23.22
N LYS A 76 -9.53 8.35 -22.95
CA LYS A 76 -8.12 8.44 -23.33
C LYS A 76 -7.31 7.38 -22.61
N LEU A 77 -7.61 7.12 -21.34
CA LEU A 77 -6.87 6.17 -20.50
C LEU A 77 -6.96 4.74 -21.01
N ASN A 78 -8.12 4.33 -21.52
CA ASN A 78 -8.29 3.01 -22.16
C ASN A 78 -7.56 2.93 -23.51
N ASN A 79 -7.35 4.07 -24.18
CA ASN A 79 -6.63 4.17 -25.45
C ASN A 79 -5.11 4.31 -25.31
N MET A 80 -4.58 4.40 -24.09
CA MET A 80 -3.13 4.54 -23.82
C MET A 80 -2.34 3.22 -23.89
N GLY A 81 -2.97 2.12 -24.29
CA GLY A 81 -2.34 0.80 -24.36
C GLY A 81 -1.89 0.32 -22.97
N ASN A 82 -0.65 -0.18 -22.87
CA ASN A 82 -0.12 -0.74 -21.61
C ASN A 82 0.37 0.31 -20.60
N LYS A 83 0.40 1.60 -20.94
CA LYS A 83 0.97 2.65 -20.07
C LYS A 83 0.26 2.74 -18.72
N LEU A 84 -1.07 2.71 -18.74
CA LEU A 84 -1.89 2.74 -17.52
C LEU A 84 -1.65 1.49 -16.64
N GLN A 85 -1.55 0.31 -17.26
CA GLN A 85 -1.27 -0.92 -16.53
C GLN A 85 0.12 -0.88 -15.88
N ASN A 86 1.13 -0.40 -16.60
CA ASN A 86 2.49 -0.25 -16.08
C ASN A 86 2.53 0.75 -14.91
N LEU A 87 1.81 1.88 -15.03
CA LEU A 87 1.70 2.87 -13.96
C LEU A 87 0.99 2.28 -12.73
N LYS A 88 -0.13 1.55 -12.93
CA LYS A 88 -0.82 0.85 -11.84
C LYS A 88 0.10 -0.13 -11.14
N PHE A 89 0.83 -0.97 -11.89
CA PHE A 89 1.77 -1.93 -11.33
C PHE A 89 2.85 -1.22 -10.50
N LEU A 90 3.52 -0.23 -11.09
CA LEU A 90 4.61 0.50 -10.44
C LEU A 90 4.16 1.21 -9.16
N MET A 91 3.02 1.91 -9.21
CA MET A 91 2.48 2.62 -8.05
C MET A 91 2.03 1.64 -6.96
N THR A 92 1.37 0.54 -7.32
CA THR A 92 0.95 -0.47 -6.34
C THR A 92 2.17 -1.15 -5.69
N LEU A 93 3.21 -1.44 -6.48
CA LEU A 93 4.48 -1.98 -5.97
C LEU A 93 5.15 -1.02 -5.00
N LEU A 94 5.29 0.26 -5.38
CA LEU A 94 5.87 1.30 -4.53
C LEU A 94 5.13 1.41 -3.20
N MET A 95 3.80 1.48 -3.23
CA MET A 95 2.96 1.59 -2.03
C MET A 95 3.03 0.32 -1.16
N SER A 96 3.19 -0.86 -1.77
CA SER A 96 3.37 -2.12 -1.03
C SER A 96 4.74 -2.18 -0.36
N VAL A 97 5.81 -1.80 -1.06
CA VAL A 97 7.16 -1.74 -0.50
C VAL A 97 7.22 -0.74 0.65
N LEU A 98 6.58 0.42 0.50
CA LEU A 98 6.49 1.42 1.57
C LEU A 98 5.73 0.87 2.79
N ALA A 99 4.61 0.18 2.59
CA ALA A 99 3.86 -0.44 3.68
C ALA A 99 4.70 -1.52 4.41
N LEU A 100 5.39 -2.39 3.66
CA LEU A 100 6.29 -3.40 4.23
C LEU A 100 7.41 -2.76 5.04
N PHE A 101 8.03 -1.69 4.52
CA PHE A 101 9.08 -0.96 5.20
C PHE A 101 8.60 -0.38 6.53
N ILE A 102 7.44 0.29 6.54
CA ILE A 102 6.88 0.87 7.78
C ILE A 102 6.57 -0.24 8.81
N ILE A 103 5.95 -1.35 8.37
CA ILE A 103 5.64 -2.48 9.26
C ILE A 103 6.93 -3.08 9.83
N TYR A 104 7.96 -3.24 9.01
CA TYR A 104 9.27 -3.72 9.45
C TYR A 104 9.91 -2.77 10.46
N SER A 105 9.93 -1.47 10.15
CA SER A 105 10.48 -0.45 11.07
C SER A 105 9.73 -0.40 12.40
N ALA A 106 8.42 -0.66 12.43
CA ALA A 106 7.64 -0.71 13.67
C ALA A 106 7.94 -1.93 14.54
N LYS A 107 8.46 -3.02 13.96
CA LYS A 107 8.86 -4.24 14.68
C LYS A 107 10.25 -4.10 15.31
N GLU A 108 11.17 -3.38 14.68
CA GLU A 108 12.55 -3.20 15.16
C GLU A 108 12.70 -2.08 16.22
N GLN A 109 11.59 -1.63 16.83
CA GLN A 109 11.55 -0.66 17.94
C GLN A 109 11.33 -1.40 19.26
#